data_AF-A0A222SHQ8-F1
#
_entry.id   AF-A0A222SHQ8-F1
#
_cell.length_a   1.000
_cell.length_b   1.000
_cell.length_c   1.000
_cell.angle_alpha   90.00
_cell.angle_beta   90.00
_cell.angle_gamma   90.00
#
_symmetry.space_group_name_H-M   'P 1'
#
loop_
_entity.id
_entity.type
_entity.pdbx_description
1 polymer ?
#
loop_
_entity_poly.entity_id
_entity_poly.type
_entity_poly.pdbx_seq_one_letter_code
_entity_poly.pdbx_strand_id
1 'polypeptide(L)'
;MHKLRFPVVLLLLFVLPAALIAAGVIPFSLRFAVLVLMLLFVIVYSALRGFSFADLGIRSDNLVASLGVNAALSALFSAVLFLLFYFRLIPGPYAPVWSVFIPFYFLFASPMQEFLFRSFLFAEMRASGIRRGWVMIAVSALSFSFIHVIYGDWLTLFATFCVGVMWGGVYFRFPNLAGVSLSHAIIGMFAILAGIARKM
;
A
#
# COMPACT_ATOMS: atom_id res chain seq x y z
N MET A 1 5.65 16.94 23.20
CA MET A 1 4.58 15.97 22.88
C MET A 1 4.54 15.52 21.40
N HIS A 2 5.15 16.22 20.43
CA HIS A 2 5.08 15.82 19.01
C HIS A 2 5.80 14.51 18.65
N LYS A 3 6.95 14.20 19.28
CA LYS A 3 7.77 13.02 18.93
C LYS A 3 7.10 11.67 19.26
N LEU A 4 6.26 11.62 20.28
CA LEU A 4 5.54 10.41 20.70
C LEU A 4 4.28 10.14 19.86
N ARG A 5 3.80 11.12 19.09
CA ARG A 5 2.57 10.99 18.30
C ARG A 5 2.74 10.01 17.14
N PHE A 6 3.83 10.13 16.38
CA PHE A 6 4.05 9.28 15.21
C PHE A 6 4.10 7.78 15.55
N PRO A 7 4.88 7.31 16.57
CA PRO A 7 4.86 5.91 16.97
C PRO A 7 3.47 5.42 17.39
N VAL A 8 2.68 6.25 18.07
CA VAL A 8 1.30 5.91 18.48
C VAL A 8 0.39 5.77 17.27
N VAL A 9 0.45 6.72 16.32
CA VAL A 9 -0.30 6.65 15.05
C VAL A 9 0.07 5.38 14.28
N LEU A 10 1.37 5.10 14.17
CA LEU A 10 1.89 3.91 13.50
C LEU A 10 1.35 2.63 14.14
N LEU A 11 1.46 2.53 15.47
CA LEU A 11 1.01 1.37 16.23
C LEU A 11 -0.51 1.18 16.08
N LEU A 12 -1.30 2.22 16.36
CA LEU A 12 -2.76 2.09 16.46
C LEU A 12 -3.44 1.95 15.09
N LEU A 13 -2.91 2.59 14.05
CA LEU A 13 -3.55 2.57 12.73
C LEU A 13 -3.00 1.49 11.81
N PHE A 14 -1.72 1.15 11.90
CA PHE A 14 -1.09 0.25 10.93
C PHE A 14 -0.74 -1.11 11.51
N VAL A 15 -0.29 -1.16 12.77
CA VAL A 15 0.14 -2.42 13.40
C VAL A 15 -1.03 -3.14 14.05
N LEU A 16 -1.77 -2.45 14.93
CA LEU A 16 -2.82 -3.06 15.76
C LEU A 16 -3.94 -3.70 14.92
N PRO A 17 -4.54 -3.06 13.90
CA PRO A 17 -5.64 -3.67 13.16
C PRO A 17 -5.22 -4.94 12.42
N ALA A 18 -4.04 -4.93 11.80
CA ALA A 18 -3.49 -6.10 11.12
C ALA A 18 -3.15 -7.23 12.11
N ALA A 19 -2.55 -6.90 13.25
CA ALA A 19 -2.25 -7.87 14.30
C ALA A 19 -3.52 -8.52 14.87
N LEU A 20 -4.58 -7.75 15.09
CA LEU A 20 -5.87 -8.25 15.56
C LEU A 20 -6.55 -9.19 14.54
N ILE A 21 -6.45 -8.89 13.24
CA ILE A 21 -6.94 -9.79 12.20
C ILE A 21 -6.10 -11.07 12.14
N ALA A 22 -4.77 -10.95 12.18
CA ALA A 22 -3.86 -12.10 12.12
C ALA A 22 -3.97 -13.02 13.34
N ALA A 23 -4.23 -12.47 14.52
CA ALA A 23 -4.50 -13.22 15.75
C ALA A 23 -5.92 -13.83 15.81
N GLY A 24 -6.77 -13.57 14.83
CA GLY A 24 -8.14 -14.08 14.77
C GLY A 24 -9.15 -13.34 15.66
N VAL A 25 -8.76 -12.25 16.31
CA VAL A 25 -9.65 -11.41 17.13
C VAL A 25 -10.66 -10.67 16.25
N ILE A 26 -10.20 -10.12 15.12
CA ILE A 26 -11.08 -9.58 14.08
C ILE A 26 -11.20 -10.62 12.96
N PRO A 27 -12.42 -11.03 12.57
CA PRO A 27 -12.60 -11.95 11.45
C PRO A 27 -11.96 -11.43 10.16
N PHE A 28 -11.24 -12.30 9.45
CA PHE A 28 -10.59 -11.96 8.18
C PHE A 28 -11.56 -11.43 7.10
N SER A 29 -12.84 -11.80 7.18
CA SER A 29 -13.90 -11.27 6.31
C SER A 29 -14.09 -9.76 6.45
N LEU A 30 -13.76 -9.18 7.60
CA LEU A 30 -13.90 -7.75 7.88
C LEU A 30 -12.71 -6.89 7.43
N ARG A 31 -11.66 -7.48 6.82
CA ARG A 31 -10.44 -6.76 6.43
C ARG A 31 -10.69 -5.49 5.59
N PHE A 32 -11.66 -5.52 4.68
CA PHE A 32 -12.01 -4.35 3.87
C PHE A 32 -12.80 -3.31 4.65
N ALA A 33 -13.67 -3.73 5.58
CA ALA A 33 -14.34 -2.80 6.49
C ALA A 33 -13.32 -2.08 7.38
N VAL A 34 -12.33 -2.82 7.91
CA VAL A 34 -11.21 -2.25 8.67
C VAL A 34 -10.40 -1.26 7.81
N LEU A 35 -10.08 -1.60 6.55
CA LEU A 35 -9.41 -0.69 5.61
C LEU A 35 -10.19 0.62 5.41
N VAL A 36 -11.50 0.55 5.22
CA VAL A 36 -12.36 1.74 5.08
C VAL A 36 -12.38 2.57 6.36
N LEU A 37 -12.48 1.94 7.54
CA LEU A 37 -12.42 2.64 8.82
C LEU A 37 -11.07 3.33 9.03
N MET A 38 -9.97 2.66 8.69
CA MET A 38 -8.62 3.25 8.72
C MET A 38 -8.56 4.47 7.80
N LEU A 39 -9.07 4.37 6.56
CA LEU A 39 -9.13 5.48 5.61
C LEU A 39 -9.90 6.67 6.18
N LEU A 40 -11.12 6.44 6.67
CA LEU A 40 -11.97 7.50 7.23
C LEU A 40 -11.27 8.19 8.40
N PHE A 41 -10.64 7.42 9.29
CA PHE A 41 -9.87 7.97 10.39
C PHE A 41 -8.72 8.84 9.89
N VAL A 42 -7.92 8.38 8.92
CA VAL A 42 -6.78 9.18 8.44
C VAL A 42 -7.21 10.41 7.64
N ILE A 43 -8.37 10.38 6.98
CA ILE A 43 -8.93 11.57 6.30
C ILE A 43 -9.28 12.62 7.36
N VAL A 44 -10.03 12.24 8.40
CA VAL A 44 -10.38 13.14 9.51
C VAL A 44 -9.12 13.65 10.20
N TYR A 45 -8.19 12.76 10.52
CA TYR A 45 -6.91 13.13 11.14
C TYR A 45 -6.10 14.09 10.25
N SER A 46 -6.03 13.84 8.94
CA SER A 46 -5.31 14.72 8.00
C SER A 46 -5.91 16.12 7.95
N ALA A 47 -7.25 16.21 7.98
CA ALA A 47 -7.95 17.49 8.05
C ALA A 47 -7.66 18.23 9.37
N LEU A 48 -7.70 17.53 10.51
CA LEU A 48 -7.37 18.10 11.82
C LEU A 48 -5.90 18.53 11.92
N ARG A 49 -5.00 17.90 11.16
CA ARG A 49 -3.58 18.27 11.05
C ARG A 49 -3.31 19.40 10.06
N GLY A 50 -4.32 19.81 9.29
CA GLY A 50 -4.18 20.85 8.27
C GLY A 50 -3.29 20.43 7.10
N PHE A 51 -3.21 19.12 6.78
CA PHE A 51 -2.48 18.68 5.59
C PHE A 51 -3.16 19.18 4.33
N SER A 52 -2.39 19.82 3.47
CA SER A 52 -2.87 20.24 2.15
C SER A 52 -2.97 19.04 1.20
N PHE A 53 -3.72 19.20 0.10
CA PHE A 53 -3.73 18.21 -0.96
C PHE A 53 -2.32 17.93 -1.52
N ALA A 54 -1.46 18.95 -1.58
CA ALA A 54 -0.08 18.80 -2.01
C ALA A 54 0.76 17.94 -1.04
N ASP A 55 0.54 18.06 0.28
CA ASP A 55 1.21 17.24 1.30
C ASP A 55 0.84 15.76 1.17
N LEU A 56 -0.42 15.51 0.78
CA LEU A 56 -1.00 14.18 0.52
C LEU A 56 -0.71 13.70 -0.91
N GLY A 57 0.01 14.46 -1.73
CA GLY A 57 0.31 14.08 -3.12
C GLY A 57 -0.92 14.01 -4.03
N ILE A 58 -2.00 14.70 -3.68
CA ILE A 58 -3.15 14.92 -4.54
C ILE A 58 -2.85 16.19 -5.35
N ARG A 59 -2.19 16.01 -6.51
CA ARG A 59 -1.66 17.09 -7.35
C ARG A 59 -1.51 16.66 -8.81
N SER A 60 -1.46 17.62 -9.72
CA SER A 60 -1.37 17.39 -11.18
C SER A 60 -0.03 17.81 -11.80
N ASP A 61 0.71 18.69 -11.16
CA ASP A 61 1.96 19.30 -11.66
C ASP A 61 3.10 18.29 -11.88
N ASN A 62 3.10 17.15 -11.19
CA ASN A 62 4.06 16.05 -11.39
C ASN A 62 3.41 14.74 -11.89
N LEU A 63 2.14 14.79 -12.32
CA LEU A 63 1.35 13.60 -12.65
C LEU A 63 1.97 12.80 -13.80
N VAL A 64 2.37 13.47 -14.89
CA VAL A 64 2.96 12.82 -16.06
C VAL A 64 4.27 12.11 -15.70
N ALA A 65 5.14 12.78 -14.94
CA ALA A 65 6.41 12.19 -14.49
C ALA A 65 6.17 10.98 -13.58
N SER A 66 5.23 11.09 -12.63
CA SER A 66 4.88 9.99 -11.75
C SER A 66 4.29 8.81 -12.53
N LEU A 67 3.37 9.05 -13.46
CA LEU A 67 2.78 8.03 -14.31
C LEU A 67 3.82 7.35 -15.18
N GLY A 68 4.74 8.09 -15.80
CA GLY A 68 5.79 7.52 -16.65
C GLY A 68 6.70 6.56 -15.90
N VAL A 69 7.19 6.97 -14.72
CA VAL A 69 8.04 6.11 -13.88
C VAL A 69 7.26 4.90 -13.36
N ASN A 70 6.05 5.11 -12.85
CA ASN A 70 5.19 4.03 -12.37
C ASN A 70 4.81 3.05 -13.48
N ALA A 71 4.57 3.50 -14.71
CA ALA A 71 4.26 2.64 -15.85
C ALA A 71 5.45 1.73 -16.20
N ALA A 72 6.65 2.30 -16.31
CA ALA A 72 7.86 1.52 -16.59
C ALA A 72 8.12 0.46 -15.51
N LEU A 73 7.99 0.84 -14.24
CA LEU A 73 8.16 -0.09 -13.12
C LEU A 73 7.05 -1.14 -13.04
N SER A 74 5.80 -0.75 -13.34
CA SER A 74 4.67 -1.69 -13.40
C SER A 74 4.86 -2.71 -14.50
N ALA A 75 5.35 -2.30 -15.67
CA ALA A 75 5.67 -3.22 -16.76
C ALA A 75 6.79 -4.19 -16.34
N LEU A 76 7.87 -3.69 -15.72
CA LEU A 76 8.96 -4.52 -15.23
C LEU A 76 8.50 -5.55 -14.18
N PHE A 77 7.81 -5.11 -13.12
CA PHE A 77 7.34 -6.00 -12.06
C PHE A 77 6.29 -6.99 -12.54
N SER A 78 5.38 -6.56 -13.42
CA SER A 78 4.38 -7.47 -14.02
C SER A 78 5.05 -8.49 -14.93
N ALA A 79 6.09 -8.12 -15.68
CA ALA A 79 6.88 -9.06 -16.48
C ALA A 79 7.61 -10.07 -15.60
N VAL A 80 8.20 -9.64 -14.47
CA VAL A 80 8.82 -10.55 -13.50
C VAL A 80 7.78 -11.53 -12.93
N LEU A 81 6.63 -11.04 -12.49
CA LEU A 81 5.55 -11.91 -11.98
C LEU A 81 5.07 -12.90 -13.05
N PHE A 82 4.92 -12.44 -14.30
CA PHE A 82 4.57 -13.30 -15.42
C PHE A 82 5.62 -14.38 -15.68
N LEU A 83 6.92 -14.04 -15.67
CA LEU A 83 7.99 -15.02 -15.86
C LEU A 83 8.04 -16.02 -14.71
N LEU A 84 7.93 -15.57 -13.47
CA LEU A 84 7.86 -16.46 -12.30
C LEU A 84 6.67 -17.43 -12.40
N PHE A 85 5.53 -16.93 -12.87
CA PHE A 85 4.36 -17.76 -13.14
C PHE A 85 4.60 -18.76 -14.28
N TYR A 86 5.14 -18.30 -15.42
CA TYR A 86 5.44 -19.11 -16.60
C TYR A 86 6.38 -20.27 -16.27
N PHE A 87 7.42 -20.01 -15.46
CA PHE A 87 8.36 -21.03 -14.98
C PHE A 87 7.86 -21.82 -13.76
N ARG A 88 6.60 -21.63 -13.34
CA ARG A 88 5.95 -22.34 -12.22
C ARG A 88 6.69 -22.18 -10.87
N LEU A 89 7.33 -21.04 -10.67
CA LEU A 89 8.01 -20.68 -9.41
C LEU A 89 7.03 -20.08 -8.38
N ILE A 90 5.82 -19.72 -8.81
CA ILE A 90 4.73 -19.24 -7.95
C ILE A 90 3.45 -20.05 -8.22
N PRO A 91 2.50 -20.12 -7.26
CA PRO A 91 1.47 -21.16 -7.20
C PRO A 91 0.50 -21.22 -8.39
N GLY A 92 0.33 -20.13 -9.13
CA GLY A 92 -0.48 -20.09 -10.35
C GLY A 92 -1.88 -19.49 -10.15
N PRO A 93 -2.74 -19.53 -11.20
CA PRO A 93 -3.90 -18.68 -11.31
C PRO A 93 -4.91 -18.88 -10.18
N TYR A 94 -5.18 -17.84 -9.39
CA TYR A 94 -6.31 -17.83 -8.47
C TYR A 94 -7.56 -17.29 -9.19
N ALA A 95 -8.47 -18.19 -9.55
CA ALA A 95 -9.53 -17.94 -10.53
C ALA A 95 -10.81 -17.18 -10.07
N PRO A 96 -11.21 -17.04 -8.79
CA PRO A 96 -12.54 -16.49 -8.47
C PRO A 96 -12.57 -14.97 -8.33
N VAL A 97 -11.79 -14.21 -9.11
CA VAL A 97 -11.53 -12.78 -8.86
C VAL A 97 -12.08 -11.85 -9.96
N TRP A 98 -12.35 -12.38 -11.16
CA TRP A 98 -12.61 -11.58 -12.37
C TRP A 98 -13.93 -10.78 -12.39
N SER A 99 -14.83 -10.98 -11.42
CA SER A 99 -16.10 -10.27 -11.36
C SER A 99 -15.96 -8.94 -10.59
N VAL A 100 -16.68 -8.78 -9.48
CA VAL A 100 -16.79 -7.53 -8.70
C VAL A 100 -15.46 -7.14 -8.05
N PHE A 101 -14.57 -8.10 -7.80
CA PHE A 101 -13.36 -7.84 -7.04
C PHE A 101 -12.34 -7.01 -7.80
N ILE A 102 -12.09 -7.26 -9.10
CA ILE A 102 -11.09 -6.48 -9.86
C ILE A 102 -11.46 -4.98 -9.93
N PRO A 103 -12.69 -4.59 -10.33
CA PRO A 103 -13.08 -3.18 -10.31
C PRO A 103 -12.99 -2.58 -8.90
N PHE A 104 -13.44 -3.32 -7.88
CA PHE A 104 -13.33 -2.87 -6.50
C PHE A 104 -11.87 -2.64 -6.06
N TYR A 105 -10.99 -3.58 -6.41
CA TYR A 105 -9.57 -3.51 -6.10
C TYR A 105 -8.90 -2.33 -6.79
N PHE A 106 -9.21 -2.12 -8.07
CA PHE A 106 -8.60 -1.08 -8.89
C PHE A 106 -9.04 0.32 -8.47
N LEU A 107 -10.34 0.51 -8.23
CA LEU A 107 -10.92 1.83 -7.96
C LEU A 107 -10.90 2.21 -6.48
N PHE A 108 -10.91 1.22 -5.58
CA PHE A 108 -11.02 1.49 -4.14
C PHE A 108 -9.84 0.91 -3.37
N ALA A 109 -9.64 -0.42 -3.37
CA ALA A 109 -8.69 -1.02 -2.43
C ALA A 109 -7.24 -0.55 -2.63
N SER A 110 -6.78 -0.42 -3.87
CA SER A 110 -5.44 0.09 -4.19
C SER A 110 -5.29 1.57 -3.81
N PRO A 111 -6.13 2.50 -4.29
CA PRO A 111 -6.05 3.91 -3.90
C PRO A 111 -6.15 4.15 -2.39
N MET A 112 -7.00 3.41 -1.68
CA MET A 112 -7.13 3.52 -0.22
C MET A 112 -5.85 3.12 0.50
N GLN A 113 -5.22 2.02 0.07
CA GLN A 113 -3.94 1.59 0.63
C GLN A 113 -2.84 2.60 0.31
N GLU A 114 -2.70 3.05 -0.93
CA GLU A 114 -1.66 4.04 -1.24
C GLU A 114 -1.90 5.38 -0.54
N PHE A 115 -3.16 5.79 -0.31
CA PHE A 115 -3.47 6.95 0.53
C PHE A 115 -2.94 6.76 1.95
N LEU A 116 -3.16 5.59 2.57
CA LEU A 116 -2.68 5.31 3.91
C LEU A 116 -1.14 5.32 3.99
N PHE A 117 -0.46 4.58 3.12
CA PHE A 117 0.98 4.32 3.25
C PHE A 117 1.86 5.34 2.56
N ARG A 118 1.40 5.98 1.48
CA ARG A 118 2.18 6.99 0.75
C ARG A 118 1.74 8.38 1.11
N SER A 119 0.46 8.70 0.99
CA SER A 119 -0.02 10.05 1.26
C SER A 119 0.06 10.41 2.73
N PHE A 120 -0.76 9.76 3.55
CA PHE A 120 -0.89 10.08 4.97
C PHE A 120 0.40 9.80 5.74
N LEU A 121 0.97 8.60 5.63
CA LEU A 121 2.12 8.22 6.43
C LEU A 121 3.37 9.08 6.12
N PHE A 122 3.63 9.45 4.86
CA PHE A 122 4.74 10.36 4.54
C PHE A 122 4.46 11.78 5.06
N ALA A 123 3.24 12.29 4.91
CA ALA A 123 2.87 13.60 5.45
C ALA A 123 3.06 13.64 6.97
N GLU A 124 2.62 12.60 7.68
CA GLU A 124 2.75 12.51 9.14
C GLU A 124 4.20 12.37 9.59
N MET A 125 5.02 11.57 8.89
CA MET A 125 6.46 11.49 9.14
C MET A 125 7.13 12.85 9.00
N ARG A 126 6.86 13.58 7.90
CA ARG A 126 7.40 14.93 7.66
C ARG A 126 6.99 15.90 8.76
N ALA A 127 5.71 15.92 9.11
CA ALA A 127 5.17 16.78 10.16
C ALA A 127 5.71 16.43 11.56
N SER A 128 6.17 15.20 11.76
CA SER A 128 6.83 14.73 12.98
C SER A 128 8.35 14.93 12.98
N GLY A 129 8.90 15.57 11.93
CA GLY A 129 10.33 15.87 11.81
C GLY A 129 11.18 14.76 11.17
N ILE A 130 10.56 13.67 10.71
CA ILE A 130 11.26 12.59 9.99
C ILE A 130 11.35 12.98 8.51
N ARG A 131 12.55 13.36 8.07
CA ARG A 131 12.81 13.82 6.68
C ARG A 131 13.84 12.99 5.92
N ARG A 132 14.49 12.03 6.57
CA ARG A 132 15.46 11.13 5.93
C ARG A 132 14.72 10.19 4.98
N GLY A 133 14.94 10.33 3.68
CA GLY A 133 14.18 9.60 2.66
C GLY A 133 14.17 8.09 2.85
N TRP A 134 15.34 7.49 3.11
CA TRP A 134 15.43 6.04 3.33
C TRP A 134 14.66 5.56 4.56
N VAL A 135 14.57 6.37 5.63
CA VAL A 135 13.77 6.05 6.82
C VAL A 135 12.29 6.05 6.46
N MET A 136 11.84 7.08 5.72
CA MET A 136 10.45 7.19 5.31
C MET A 136 10.02 6.03 4.41
N ILE A 137 10.87 5.68 3.44
CA ILE A 137 10.66 4.55 2.54
C ILE A 137 10.60 3.25 3.33
N ALA A 138 11.57 3.00 4.23
CA ALA A 138 11.62 1.79 5.03
C ALA A 138 10.39 1.63 5.93
N VAL A 139 10.02 2.68 6.68
CA VAL A 139 8.84 2.63 7.56
C VAL A 139 7.57 2.40 6.76
N SER A 140 7.42 3.07 5.62
CA SER A 140 6.26 2.91 4.75
C SER A 140 6.19 1.51 4.12
N ALA A 141 7.31 0.97 3.63
CA ALA A 141 7.39 -0.37 3.05
C ALA A 141 7.16 -1.47 4.07
N LEU A 142 7.77 -1.36 5.26
CA LEU A 142 7.56 -2.31 6.36
C LEU A 142 6.12 -2.29 6.85
N SER A 143 5.50 -1.12 6.98
CA SER A 143 4.10 -1.02 7.39
C SER A 143 3.16 -1.61 6.34
N PHE A 144 3.43 -1.33 5.06
CA PHE A 144 2.66 -1.87 3.95
C PHE A 144 2.79 -3.39 3.86
N SER A 145 3.99 -3.94 4.01
CA SER A 145 4.20 -5.39 4.08
C SER A 145 3.51 -6.00 5.31
N PHE A 146 3.64 -5.38 6.48
CA PHE A 146 3.10 -5.89 7.73
C PHE A 146 1.59 -6.09 7.70
N ILE A 147 0.81 -5.19 7.07
CA ILE A 147 -0.64 -5.40 6.98
C ILE A 147 -1.04 -6.67 6.21
N HIS A 148 -0.14 -7.21 5.39
CA HIS A 148 -0.35 -8.45 4.65
C HIS A 148 -0.04 -9.71 5.47
N VAL A 149 0.41 -9.57 6.73
CA VAL A 149 0.58 -10.71 7.65
C VAL A 149 -0.73 -11.49 7.85
N ILE A 150 -1.87 -10.85 7.61
CA ILE A 150 -3.22 -11.44 7.66
C ILE A 150 -3.43 -12.60 6.67
N TYR A 151 -2.60 -12.71 5.63
CA TYR A 151 -2.68 -13.79 4.64
C TYR A 151 -1.89 -15.04 5.07
N GLY A 152 -1.03 -14.92 6.09
CA GLY A 152 -0.33 -16.05 6.68
C GLY A 152 0.82 -16.63 5.85
N ASP A 153 1.25 -15.94 4.78
CA ASP A 153 2.28 -16.44 3.88
C ASP A 153 3.47 -15.48 3.71
N TRP A 154 4.69 -16.04 3.73
CA TRP A 154 5.92 -15.26 3.67
C TRP A 154 6.17 -14.64 2.30
N LEU A 155 5.66 -15.27 1.22
CA LEU A 155 5.85 -14.79 -0.14
C LEU A 155 5.11 -13.46 -0.35
N THR A 156 3.88 -13.34 0.14
CA THR A 156 3.12 -12.09 0.13
C THR A 156 3.84 -11.02 0.94
N LEU A 157 4.34 -11.34 2.14
CA LEU A 157 5.11 -10.38 2.95
C LEU A 157 6.35 -9.86 2.20
N PHE A 158 7.12 -10.75 1.59
CA PHE A 158 8.31 -10.40 0.83
C PHE A 158 7.97 -9.58 -0.43
N ALA A 159 6.99 -10.04 -1.21
CA ALA A 159 6.57 -9.36 -2.44
C ALA A 159 6.05 -7.95 -2.14
N THR A 160 5.17 -7.82 -1.14
CA THR A 160 4.60 -6.53 -0.70
C THR A 160 5.66 -5.60 -0.13
N PHE A 161 6.67 -6.12 0.57
CA PHE A 161 7.82 -5.33 1.00
C PHE A 161 8.60 -4.77 -0.20
N CYS A 162 8.95 -5.60 -1.17
CA CYS A 162 9.71 -5.19 -2.36
C CYS A 162 8.98 -4.11 -3.17
N VAL A 163 7.69 -4.30 -3.47
CA VAL A 163 6.89 -3.27 -4.16
C VAL A 163 6.64 -2.06 -3.27
N GLY A 164 6.56 -2.25 -1.95
CA GLY A 164 6.45 -1.17 -0.97
C GLY A 164 7.67 -0.24 -0.95
N VAL A 165 8.88 -0.80 -1.06
CA VAL A 165 10.12 -0.03 -1.22
C VAL A 165 10.10 0.73 -2.54
N MET A 166 9.70 0.08 -3.62
CA MET A 166 9.59 0.69 -4.94
C MET A 166 8.61 1.88 -4.94
N TRP A 167 7.36 1.68 -4.56
CA TRP A 167 6.35 2.76 -4.50
C TRP A 167 6.73 3.84 -3.48
N GLY A 168 7.31 3.47 -2.35
CA GLY A 168 7.85 4.42 -1.37
C GLY A 168 8.94 5.32 -1.99
N GLY A 169 9.85 4.74 -2.76
CA GLY A 169 10.91 5.47 -3.47
C GLY A 169 10.37 6.40 -4.56
N VAL A 170 9.44 5.89 -5.38
CA VAL A 170 8.77 6.71 -6.42
C VAL A 170 8.01 7.85 -5.77
N TYR A 171 7.21 7.59 -4.74
CA TYR A 171 6.42 8.61 -4.06
C TYR A 171 7.28 9.64 -3.34
N PHE A 172 8.41 9.22 -2.75
CA PHE A 172 9.37 10.15 -2.16
C PHE A 172 9.89 11.17 -3.19
N ARG A 173 10.17 10.71 -4.43
CA ARG A 173 10.73 11.54 -5.51
C ARG A 173 9.67 12.31 -6.31
N PHE A 174 8.50 11.71 -6.48
CA PHE A 174 7.35 12.21 -7.26
C PHE A 174 6.07 11.96 -6.45
N PRO A 175 5.79 12.78 -5.41
CA PRO A 175 4.63 12.57 -4.55
C PRO A 175 3.36 12.79 -5.35
N ASN A 176 2.77 11.70 -5.82
CA ASN A 176 1.54 11.70 -6.59
C ASN A 176 0.76 10.42 -6.29
N LEU A 177 -0.41 10.58 -5.69
CA LEU A 177 -1.24 9.45 -5.27
C LEU A 177 -1.78 8.66 -6.47
N ALA A 178 -2.20 9.34 -7.53
CA ALA A 178 -2.80 8.68 -8.69
C ALA A 178 -1.79 7.75 -9.40
N GLY A 179 -0.55 8.22 -9.58
CA GLY A 179 0.50 7.43 -10.23
C GLY A 179 0.82 6.13 -9.50
N VAL A 180 1.02 6.18 -8.18
CA VAL A 180 1.31 4.98 -7.37
C VAL A 180 0.08 4.09 -7.22
N SER A 181 -1.13 4.66 -7.11
CA SER A 181 -2.38 3.87 -7.00
C SER A 181 -2.65 3.07 -8.28
N LEU A 182 -2.41 3.67 -9.44
CA LEU A 182 -2.55 2.97 -10.72
C LEU A 182 -1.53 1.83 -10.84
N SER A 183 -0.27 2.10 -10.47
CA SER A 183 0.79 1.07 -10.44
C SER A 183 0.44 -0.09 -9.51
N HIS A 184 -0.02 0.21 -8.30
CA HIS A 184 -0.47 -0.80 -7.34
C HIS A 184 -1.64 -1.60 -7.87
N ALA A 185 -2.64 -0.96 -8.48
CA ALA A 185 -3.76 -1.69 -9.05
C ALA A 185 -3.33 -2.70 -10.14
N ILE A 186 -2.40 -2.30 -11.02
CA ILE A 186 -1.85 -3.16 -12.09
C ILE A 186 -1.02 -4.30 -11.50
N ILE A 187 0.04 -4.00 -10.73
CA ILE A 187 0.93 -5.03 -10.18
C ILE A 187 0.16 -5.97 -9.25
N GLY A 188 -0.72 -5.43 -8.43
CA GLY A 188 -1.55 -6.18 -7.50
C GLY A 188 -2.52 -7.13 -8.20
N MET A 189 -3.12 -6.71 -9.32
CA MET A 189 -3.92 -7.61 -10.15
C MET A 189 -3.08 -8.80 -10.63
N PHE A 190 -1.90 -8.57 -11.20
CA PHE A 190 -1.02 -9.67 -11.64
C PHE A 190 -0.57 -10.56 -10.47
N ALA A 191 -0.30 -9.99 -9.30
CA ALA A 191 0.09 -10.74 -8.11
C ALA A 191 -1.06 -11.65 -7.62
N ILE A 192 -2.28 -11.11 -7.52
CA ILE A 192 -3.47 -11.87 -7.11
C ILE A 192 -3.77 -12.97 -8.12
N LEU A 193 -3.70 -12.64 -9.42
CA LEU A 193 -3.82 -13.63 -10.47
C LEU A 193 -2.75 -14.71 -10.29
N ALA A 194 -1.50 -14.39 -10.00
CA ALA A 194 -0.45 -15.37 -9.77
C ALA A 194 -0.57 -16.16 -8.45
N GLY A 195 -1.62 -15.93 -7.65
CA GLY A 195 -1.90 -16.64 -6.40
C GLY A 195 -1.20 -16.07 -5.16
N ILE A 196 -0.64 -14.86 -5.25
CA ILE A 196 -0.12 -14.09 -4.11
C ILE A 196 -1.29 -13.46 -3.34
N ALA A 197 -1.13 -13.26 -2.03
CA ALA A 197 -2.16 -12.73 -1.13
C ALA A 197 -3.43 -13.60 -1.06
N ARG A 198 -3.26 -14.92 -1.18
CA ARG A 198 -4.30 -15.89 -0.82
C ARG A 198 -4.17 -16.22 0.66
N LYS A 199 -5.28 -16.23 1.39
CA LYS A 199 -5.28 -16.77 2.74
C LYS A 199 -5.01 -18.27 2.62
N MET A 200 -3.87 -18.73 3.13
CA MET A 200 -3.55 -20.16 3.22
C MET A 200 -4.32 -20.84 4.35
#